data_AF-A0A414X135-F1
#
_entry.id   AF-A0A414X135-F1
#
_cell.length_a   1.000
_cell.length_b   1.000
_cell.length_c   1.000
_cell.angle_alpha   90.00
_cell.angle_beta   90.00
_cell.angle_gamma   90.00
#
_symmetry.space_group_name_H-M   'P 1'
#
loop_
_entity.id
_entity.type
_entity.pdbx_description
1 polymer ?
#
loop_
_entity_poly.entity_id
_entity_poly.type
_entity_poly.pdbx_seq_one_letter_code
_entity_poly.pdbx_strand_id
1 'polypeptide(L)'
;LSRLASFLPFFEVIPEIFLYLLLSQIEQNFDTLLKNDIVIYNIKQGRIPLIIDGFDELLSKDIDDGALEAKFSDVETMLSTIADLLTNKSKVILTTRKTAIFAGENFADWVYRKTDDTYDFDVIRYQLDNPSIEDWLESERYQALPQNLTSSLSNPVLLGYLRYIDDDEFHKVANNSSTLVNSYFKFLLTREIRRQDLPFSVEEQKMILRKLASCFAGYNITSDSRSHVKETIKELANDLIINKATTQKDAESLSNALTNHALLDRKGNCNVGFLNDFILGTLFMESIKNDEDETSLFFQKEASFPFIEKAILAASVWNKSTRSFFWKKLTKHCTLNNVLQFWADVKLRDQIMSSFSNEAFDGGKILNAALGDEYVKMENCCFSNIIFESCIFDFNSFNNCSFINCAFLNCSKLNTNLHCDFYNCNSNENDFIDENSTINESIKHELTEQTEDVLIKEILGMYLKVDGKTRRMRMISKLRETFEVKEKSFKKTFNALTKQGFIICNGDKSFITDEGIEYLQNN
;
A
#
# COMPACT_ATOMS: atom_id res chain seq x y z
N LEU A 1 -37.75 -50.55 14.83
CA LEU A 1 -37.41 -50.33 13.42
C LEU A 1 -37.73 -48.87 13.12
N SER A 2 -36.84 -47.93 12.80
CA SER A 2 -35.38 -47.82 12.75
C SER A 2 -35.12 -46.41 12.22
N ARG A 3 -34.26 -45.63 12.90
CA ARG A 3 -33.57 -44.41 12.40
C ARG A 3 -34.53 -43.21 12.16
N LEU A 4 -34.22 -41.96 12.53
CA LEU A 4 -32.96 -41.22 12.47
C LEU A 4 -32.88 -40.24 13.66
N ALA A 5 -31.84 -40.42 14.48
CA ALA A 5 -31.13 -39.28 15.04
C ALA A 5 -30.19 -38.73 13.95
N SER A 6 -29.74 -37.48 14.14
CA SER A 6 -28.46 -36.89 13.71
C SER A 6 -28.48 -35.79 12.64
N PHE A 7 -27.72 -34.74 12.99
CA PHE A 7 -27.10 -33.67 12.20
C PHE A 7 -27.88 -32.37 11.93
N LEU A 8 -27.76 -31.47 12.92
CA LEU A 8 -27.35 -30.07 12.67
C LEU A 8 -25.89 -30.06 12.17
N PRO A 9 -25.61 -29.36 11.06
CA PRO A 9 -24.38 -28.57 10.88
C PRO A 9 -24.79 -27.11 10.58
N PHE A 10 -24.45 -26.08 11.38
CA PHE A 10 -23.16 -25.36 11.42
C PHE A 10 -22.34 -25.35 10.12
N PHE A 11 -22.20 -24.14 9.55
CA PHE A 11 -21.30 -23.63 8.49
C PHE A 11 -21.64 -23.92 7.01
N GLU A 12 -22.14 -22.90 6.30
CA GLU A 12 -21.88 -22.59 4.87
C GLU A 12 -22.61 -21.26 4.50
N VAL A 13 -22.01 -20.10 4.78
CA VAL A 13 -22.58 -18.77 4.37
C VAL A 13 -21.58 -17.94 3.53
N ILE A 14 -20.35 -18.42 3.37
CA ILE A 14 -19.25 -17.57 2.87
C ILE A 14 -19.11 -17.57 1.31
N PRO A 15 -19.43 -18.64 0.54
CA PRO A 15 -19.27 -18.62 -0.92
C PRO A 15 -20.25 -17.72 -1.68
N GLU A 16 -21.41 -17.41 -1.10
CA GLU A 16 -22.52 -16.76 -1.81
C GLU A 16 -22.32 -15.24 -2.02
N ILE A 17 -21.45 -14.60 -1.24
CA ILE A 17 -21.38 -13.12 -1.19
C ILE A 17 -20.88 -12.53 -2.50
N PHE A 18 -19.76 -13.02 -3.06
CA PHE A 18 -19.23 -12.50 -4.33
C PHE A 18 -20.13 -12.86 -5.51
N LEU A 19 -20.66 -14.09 -5.56
CA LEU A 19 -21.59 -14.49 -6.61
C LEU A 19 -22.85 -13.61 -6.57
N TYR A 20 -23.39 -13.36 -5.39
CA TYR A 20 -24.53 -12.47 -5.19
C TYR A 20 -24.23 -11.03 -5.61
N LEU A 21 -23.06 -10.49 -5.23
CA LEU A 21 -22.61 -9.16 -5.67
C LEU A 21 -22.48 -9.08 -7.19
N LEU A 22 -21.85 -10.08 -7.81
CA LEU A 22 -21.69 -10.16 -9.26
C LEU A 22 -23.05 -10.25 -9.98
N LEU A 23 -23.94 -11.12 -9.50
CA LEU A 23 -25.30 -11.27 -10.04
C LEU A 23 -26.09 -9.97 -9.89
N SER A 24 -26.01 -9.31 -8.72
CA SER A 24 -26.66 -8.03 -8.48
C SER A 24 -26.13 -6.93 -9.41
N GLN A 25 -24.82 -6.88 -9.65
CA GLN A 25 -24.22 -5.94 -10.60
C GLN A 25 -24.62 -6.26 -12.05
N ILE A 26 -24.76 -7.54 -12.40
CA ILE A 26 -25.27 -7.93 -13.73
C ILE A 26 -26.72 -7.45 -13.88
N GLU A 27 -27.58 -7.66 -12.89
CA GLU A 27 -28.98 -7.22 -12.92
C GLU A 27 -29.15 -5.70 -12.96
N GLN A 28 -28.21 -4.94 -12.37
CA GLN A 28 -28.23 -3.47 -12.45
C GLN A 28 -27.75 -2.94 -13.82
N ASN A 29 -26.79 -3.60 -14.44
CA ASN A 29 -26.14 -3.11 -15.66
C ASN A 29 -26.76 -3.67 -16.94
N PHE A 30 -27.40 -4.84 -16.88
CA PHE A 30 -28.06 -5.48 -18.01
C PHE A 30 -29.57 -5.45 -17.85
N ASP A 31 -30.27 -5.28 -18.97
CA ASP A 31 -31.73 -5.20 -18.99
C ASP A 31 -32.34 -6.46 -18.36
N THR A 32 -33.36 -6.29 -17.52
CA THR A 32 -34.01 -7.36 -16.73
C THR A 32 -34.52 -8.56 -17.54
N LEU A 33 -34.59 -8.43 -18.86
CA LEU A 33 -34.95 -9.47 -19.82
C LEU A 33 -33.80 -10.44 -20.16
N LEU A 34 -32.54 -10.03 -19.94
CA LEU A 34 -31.36 -10.88 -20.11
C LEU A 34 -31.14 -11.71 -18.85
N LYS A 35 -31.31 -13.03 -18.96
CA LYS A 35 -31.01 -13.96 -17.87
C LYS A 35 -29.52 -13.87 -17.52
N ASN A 36 -29.20 -13.82 -16.22
CA ASN A 36 -27.84 -13.81 -15.69
C ASN A 36 -26.95 -14.92 -16.29
N ASP A 37 -27.53 -16.10 -16.56
CA ASP A 37 -26.87 -17.23 -17.20
C ASP A 37 -26.25 -16.88 -18.57
N ILE A 38 -26.90 -16.01 -19.35
CA ILE A 38 -26.41 -15.59 -20.66
C ILE A 38 -25.18 -14.69 -20.49
N VAL A 39 -25.21 -13.80 -19.50
CA VAL A 39 -24.09 -12.89 -19.21
C VAL A 39 -22.90 -13.70 -18.70
N ILE A 40 -23.11 -14.60 -17.74
CA ILE A 40 -22.07 -15.52 -17.23
C ILE A 40 -21.50 -16.38 -18.37
N TYR A 41 -22.35 -16.91 -19.26
CA TYR A 41 -21.89 -17.65 -20.42
C TYR A 41 -20.98 -16.79 -21.31
N ASN A 42 -21.35 -15.54 -21.62
CA ASN A 42 -20.53 -14.66 -22.45
C ASN A 42 -19.22 -14.22 -21.75
N ILE A 43 -19.20 -14.10 -20.42
CA ILE A 43 -17.97 -13.92 -19.63
C ILE A 43 -17.05 -15.13 -19.80
N LYS A 44 -17.56 -16.35 -19.58
CA LYS A 44 -16.81 -17.61 -19.76
C LYS A 44 -16.29 -17.78 -21.20
N GLN A 45 -17.06 -17.36 -22.20
CA GLN A 45 -16.62 -17.39 -23.61
C GLN A 45 -15.60 -16.29 -23.96
N GLY A 46 -15.21 -15.43 -23.02
CA GLY A 46 -14.23 -14.35 -23.24
C GLY A 46 -14.77 -13.18 -24.08
N ARG A 47 -16.09 -13.08 -24.27
CA ARG A 47 -16.72 -12.00 -25.02
C ARG A 47 -16.92 -10.75 -24.17
N ILE A 48 -16.99 -10.94 -22.84
CA ILE A 48 -17.10 -9.87 -21.85
C ILE A 48 -15.92 -10.01 -20.89
N PRO A 49 -14.94 -9.09 -20.90
CA PRO A 49 -13.90 -9.06 -19.88
C PRO A 49 -14.48 -8.58 -18.54
N LEU A 50 -14.07 -9.21 -17.44
CA LEU A 50 -14.47 -8.79 -16.10
C LEU A 50 -13.34 -7.99 -15.45
N ILE A 51 -13.65 -6.79 -14.96
CA ILE A 51 -12.70 -5.94 -14.21
C ILE A 51 -13.29 -5.72 -12.82
N ILE A 52 -12.55 -6.13 -11.80
CA ILE A 52 -12.93 -5.95 -10.40
C ILE A 52 -11.95 -4.95 -9.82
N ASP A 53 -12.45 -3.74 -9.58
CA ASP A 53 -11.66 -2.62 -9.08
C ASP A 53 -11.76 -2.53 -7.55
N GLY A 54 -10.61 -2.43 -6.87
CA GLY A 54 -10.53 -2.27 -5.41
C GLY A 54 -10.90 -3.52 -4.61
N PHE A 55 -10.41 -4.70 -5.02
CA PHE A 55 -10.78 -5.98 -4.39
C PHE A 55 -10.48 -6.04 -2.88
N ASP A 56 -9.45 -5.37 -2.40
CA ASP A 56 -9.14 -5.29 -0.97
C ASP A 56 -10.17 -4.50 -0.16
N GLU A 57 -10.87 -3.55 -0.77
CA GLU A 57 -11.93 -2.81 -0.09
C GLU A 57 -13.19 -3.67 0.12
N LEU A 58 -13.43 -4.64 -0.77
CA LEU A 58 -14.50 -5.63 -0.61
C LEU A 58 -14.26 -6.53 0.60
N LEU A 59 -13.00 -6.86 0.90
CA LEU A 59 -12.63 -7.66 2.07
C LEU A 59 -12.90 -6.92 3.39
N SER A 60 -12.68 -5.60 3.41
CA SER A 60 -12.77 -4.80 4.64
C SER A 60 -14.20 -4.58 5.15
N LYS A 61 -15.23 -4.71 4.30
CA LYS A 61 -16.64 -4.52 4.70
C LYS A 61 -17.19 -5.69 5.53
N ASP A 62 -16.56 -6.86 5.46
CA ASP A 62 -17.02 -8.07 6.15
C ASP A 62 -16.19 -8.38 7.42
N ILE A 63 -15.20 -7.54 7.75
CA ILE A 63 -14.28 -7.72 8.91
C ILE A 63 -14.55 -6.66 9.98
N ASP A 64 -15.82 -6.49 10.35
CA ASP A 64 -16.26 -5.50 11.36
C ASP A 64 -15.95 -5.92 12.82
N ASP A 65 -15.25 -7.03 13.06
CA ASP A 65 -14.93 -7.53 14.40
C ASP A 65 -13.42 -7.45 14.70
N GLY A 66 -12.87 -6.24 14.82
CA GLY A 66 -11.70 -5.92 15.69
C GLY A 66 -10.43 -6.77 15.58
N ALA A 67 -10.28 -7.63 14.59
CA ALA A 67 -9.16 -8.54 14.41
C ALA A 67 -8.18 -7.91 13.42
N LEU A 68 -6.95 -7.68 13.90
CA LEU A 68 -5.85 -7.02 13.20
C LEU A 68 -5.35 -7.72 11.93
N GLU A 69 -5.97 -8.81 11.46
CA GLU A 69 -5.59 -9.49 10.23
C GLU A 69 -6.82 -10.13 9.55
N ALA A 70 -7.10 -9.75 8.30
CA ALA A 70 -8.02 -10.49 7.44
C ALA A 70 -7.47 -11.92 7.28
N LYS A 71 -8.23 -12.93 7.70
CA LYS A 71 -7.81 -14.33 7.52
C LYS A 71 -7.89 -14.67 6.03
N PHE A 72 -6.83 -15.27 5.49
CA PHE A 72 -6.79 -15.70 4.09
C PHE A 72 -7.98 -16.61 3.70
N SER A 73 -8.56 -17.33 4.67
CA SER A 73 -9.77 -18.15 4.48
C SER A 73 -10.92 -17.39 3.85
N ASP A 74 -11.09 -16.11 4.20
CA ASP A 74 -12.23 -15.31 3.76
C ASP A 74 -12.00 -14.78 2.33
N VAL A 75 -10.74 -14.63 1.95
CA VAL A 75 -10.32 -14.25 0.60
C VAL A 75 -10.40 -15.45 -0.34
N GLU A 76 -10.06 -16.64 0.15
CA GLU A 76 -10.02 -17.90 -0.59
C GLU A 76 -11.37 -18.27 -1.21
N THR A 77 -12.48 -17.98 -0.55
CA THR A 77 -13.84 -18.25 -1.04
C THR A 77 -14.19 -17.36 -2.24
N MET A 78 -13.91 -16.06 -2.15
CA MET A 78 -14.14 -15.12 -3.26
C MET A 78 -13.23 -15.43 -4.45
N LEU A 79 -11.96 -15.73 -4.19
CA LEU A 79 -11.02 -16.16 -5.23
C LEU A 79 -11.44 -17.46 -5.90
N SER A 80 -12.02 -18.41 -5.15
CA SER A 80 -12.55 -19.65 -5.71
C SER A 80 -13.72 -19.40 -6.66
N THR A 81 -14.60 -18.45 -6.33
CA THR A 81 -15.71 -18.05 -7.23
C THR A 81 -15.18 -17.40 -8.52
N ILE A 82 -14.12 -16.61 -8.43
CA ILE A 82 -13.44 -16.05 -9.61
C ILE A 82 -12.81 -17.17 -10.45
N ALA A 83 -12.17 -18.16 -9.81
CA ALA A 83 -11.62 -19.33 -10.49
C ALA A 83 -12.70 -20.13 -11.25
N ASP A 84 -13.91 -20.26 -10.70
CA ASP A 84 -15.05 -20.90 -11.39
C ASP A 84 -15.53 -20.16 -12.64
N LEU A 85 -15.27 -18.86 -12.72
CA LEU A 85 -15.53 -18.04 -13.90
C LEU A 85 -14.40 -18.15 -14.93
N LEU A 86 -13.18 -18.48 -14.49
CA LEU A 86 -11.97 -18.63 -15.31
C LEU A 86 -11.97 -19.95 -16.09
N THR A 87 -12.96 -20.13 -16.97
CA THR A 87 -13.09 -21.30 -17.84
C THR A 87 -13.14 -20.87 -19.31
N ASN A 88 -12.58 -21.69 -20.20
CA ASN A 88 -12.49 -21.44 -21.64
C ASN A 88 -11.59 -20.24 -22.03
N LYS A 89 -12.16 -19.05 -22.25
CA LYS A 89 -11.46 -17.86 -22.79
C LYS A 89 -11.69 -16.61 -21.96
N SER A 90 -12.31 -16.75 -20.80
CA SER A 90 -12.54 -15.68 -19.84
C SER A 90 -11.24 -15.00 -19.42
N LYS A 91 -11.31 -13.68 -19.23
CA LYS A 91 -10.23 -12.88 -18.65
C LYS A 91 -10.81 -12.04 -17.52
N VAL A 92 -10.18 -12.12 -16.36
CA VAL A 92 -10.54 -11.33 -15.18
C VAL A 92 -9.34 -10.48 -14.80
N ILE A 93 -9.57 -9.18 -14.63
CA ILE A 93 -8.56 -8.23 -14.14
C ILE A 93 -8.98 -7.83 -12.72
N LEU A 94 -8.08 -8.04 -11.76
CA LEU A 94 -8.26 -7.61 -10.38
C LEU A 94 -7.33 -6.43 -10.11
N THR A 95 -7.88 -5.31 -9.66
CA THR A 95 -7.07 -4.24 -9.05
C THR A 95 -7.16 -4.37 -7.54
N THR A 96 -6.05 -4.12 -6.86
CA THR A 96 -5.99 -4.16 -5.40
C THR A 96 -4.80 -3.33 -4.94
N ARG A 97 -4.88 -2.77 -3.72
CA ARG A 97 -3.68 -2.23 -3.06
C ARG A 97 -2.64 -3.34 -2.88
N LYS A 98 -1.36 -2.94 -2.71
CA LYS A 98 -0.30 -3.88 -2.34
C LYS A 98 -0.56 -4.38 -0.91
N THR A 99 -1.29 -5.48 -0.77
CA THR A 99 -1.64 -6.09 0.52
C THR A 99 -0.85 -7.38 0.76
N ALA A 100 -0.61 -7.69 2.04
CA ALA A 100 0.04 -8.94 2.45
C ALA A 100 -0.73 -10.19 1.96
N ILE A 101 -2.04 -10.09 1.79
CA ILE A 101 -2.93 -11.20 1.38
C ILE A 101 -2.52 -11.74 0.00
N PHE A 102 -2.41 -10.87 -1.01
CA PHE A 102 -1.98 -11.28 -2.36
C PHE A 102 -0.48 -11.52 -2.44
N ALA A 103 0.25 -11.08 -1.42
CA ALA A 103 1.69 -11.27 -1.33
C ALA A 103 2.12 -12.53 -0.57
N GLY A 104 1.25 -13.15 0.24
CA GLY A 104 1.63 -14.23 1.14
C GLY A 104 1.79 -15.61 0.51
N GLU A 105 2.39 -16.53 1.26
CA GLU A 105 2.52 -17.95 0.90
C GLU A 105 1.15 -18.61 0.67
N ASN A 106 0.15 -18.28 1.49
CA ASN A 106 -1.20 -18.84 1.37
C ASN A 106 -1.83 -18.58 -0.01
N PHE A 107 -1.64 -17.38 -0.58
CA PHE A 107 -2.14 -17.08 -1.92
C PHE A 107 -1.38 -17.84 -3.00
N ALA A 108 -0.05 -17.94 -2.87
CA ALA A 108 0.73 -18.75 -3.79
C ALA A 108 0.30 -20.22 -3.76
N ASP A 109 0.14 -20.79 -2.57
CA ASP A 109 -0.32 -22.17 -2.37
C ASP A 109 -1.74 -22.39 -2.88
N TRP A 110 -2.63 -21.40 -2.74
CA TRP A 110 -3.97 -21.44 -3.35
C TRP A 110 -3.91 -21.48 -4.87
N VAL A 111 -3.11 -20.61 -5.50
CA VAL A 111 -2.91 -20.62 -6.96
C VAL A 111 -2.41 -21.99 -7.40
N TYR A 112 -1.34 -22.50 -6.77
CA TYR A 112 -0.78 -23.80 -7.13
C TYR A 112 -1.77 -24.96 -6.97
N ARG A 113 -2.54 -25.01 -5.87
CA ARG A 113 -3.57 -26.05 -5.67
C ARG A 113 -4.64 -26.02 -6.76
N LYS A 114 -5.11 -24.82 -7.14
CA LYS A 114 -6.19 -24.68 -8.14
C LYS A 114 -5.73 -24.96 -9.57
N THR A 115 -4.48 -24.63 -9.90
CA THR A 115 -3.89 -24.97 -11.20
C THR A 115 -3.55 -26.45 -11.34
N ASP A 116 -3.21 -27.13 -10.23
CA ASP A 116 -2.84 -28.56 -10.25
C ASP A 116 -4.07 -29.49 -10.31
N ASP A 117 -5.16 -29.15 -9.62
CA ASP A 117 -6.24 -30.12 -9.35
C ASP A 117 -7.47 -30.01 -10.28
N THR A 118 -7.77 -28.85 -10.89
CA THR A 118 -9.10 -28.68 -11.53
C THR A 118 -9.27 -27.60 -12.62
N TYR A 119 -8.44 -26.54 -12.66
CA TYR A 119 -8.68 -25.40 -13.55
C TYR A 119 -7.46 -25.08 -14.42
N ASP A 120 -7.72 -24.75 -15.69
CA ASP A 120 -6.71 -24.32 -16.68
C ASP A 120 -6.73 -22.78 -16.80
N PHE A 121 -6.09 -22.10 -15.85
CA PHE A 121 -5.91 -20.64 -15.90
C PHE A 121 -4.51 -20.22 -15.43
N ASP A 122 -4.04 -19.12 -16.00
CA ASP A 122 -2.78 -18.47 -15.61
C ASP A 122 -3.06 -17.25 -14.73
N VAL A 123 -2.17 -17.02 -13.76
CA VAL A 123 -2.19 -15.80 -12.93
C VAL A 123 -0.98 -14.94 -13.29
N ILE A 124 -1.25 -13.77 -13.86
CA ILE A 124 -0.23 -12.76 -14.17
C ILE A 124 -0.40 -11.58 -13.22
N ARG A 125 0.70 -11.13 -12.62
CA ARG A 125 0.70 -9.98 -11.70
C ARG A 125 1.46 -8.82 -12.33
N TYR A 126 0.80 -7.67 -12.39
CA TYR A 126 1.41 -6.40 -12.75
C TYR A 126 1.49 -5.54 -11.49
N GLN A 127 2.68 -5.03 -11.19
CA GLN A 127 2.87 -4.03 -10.15
C GLN A 127 3.09 -2.69 -10.82
N LEU A 128 2.35 -1.68 -10.38
CA LEU A 128 2.56 -0.30 -10.83
C LEU A 128 3.62 0.34 -9.95
N ASP A 129 4.67 0.85 -10.56
CA ASP A 129 5.69 1.64 -9.89
C ASP A 129 5.21 3.08 -9.66
N ASN A 130 5.95 3.81 -8.82
CA ASN A 130 5.69 5.23 -8.60
C ASN A 130 5.77 6.00 -9.91
N PRO A 131 4.84 6.96 -10.17
CA PRO A 131 4.89 7.74 -11.40
C PRO A 131 6.16 8.59 -11.43
N SER A 132 6.80 8.63 -12.59
CA SER A 132 7.90 9.55 -12.86
C SER A 132 7.34 10.88 -13.37
N ILE A 133 8.06 11.97 -13.11
CA ILE A 133 7.69 13.30 -13.60
C ILE A 133 7.90 13.39 -15.11
N GLU A 134 8.94 12.73 -15.62
CA GLU A 134 9.33 12.70 -17.02
C GLU A 134 8.25 12.05 -17.90
N ASP A 135 7.55 11.04 -17.38
CA ASP A 135 6.43 10.39 -18.07
C ASP A 135 5.12 11.23 -18.01
N TRP A 136 5.04 12.21 -17.10
CA TRP A 136 3.81 12.97 -16.83
C TRP A 136 3.81 14.38 -17.41
N LEU A 137 4.95 15.05 -17.41
CA LEU A 137 5.09 16.45 -17.82
C LEU A 137 5.90 16.56 -19.11
N GLU A 138 5.53 17.52 -19.95
CA GLU A 138 6.31 17.88 -21.13
C GLU A 138 7.69 18.42 -20.73
N SER A 139 8.69 18.25 -21.60
CA SER A 139 10.10 18.56 -21.30
C SER A 139 10.32 20.01 -20.85
N GLU A 140 9.58 20.97 -21.40
CA GLU A 140 9.67 22.38 -21.02
C GLU A 140 9.24 22.60 -19.55
N ARG A 141 8.12 21.99 -19.15
CA ARG A 141 7.62 22.06 -17.77
C ARG A 141 8.55 21.33 -16.81
N TYR A 142 9.04 20.15 -17.18
CA TYR A 142 10.01 19.41 -16.38
C TYR A 142 11.26 20.24 -16.07
N GLN A 143 11.84 20.90 -17.08
CA GLN A 143 13.04 21.72 -16.92
C GLN A 143 12.82 22.98 -16.06
N ALA A 144 11.59 23.50 -16.00
CA ALA A 144 11.26 24.66 -15.20
C ALA A 144 11.04 24.33 -13.71
N LEU A 145 10.87 23.04 -13.34
CA LEU A 145 10.68 22.65 -11.95
C LEU A 145 12.01 22.61 -11.19
N PRO A 146 12.02 23.05 -9.91
CA PRO A 146 13.24 23.04 -9.12
C PRO A 146 13.61 21.60 -8.73
N GLN A 147 14.92 21.33 -8.67
CA GLN A 147 15.47 19.97 -8.48
C GLN A 147 14.96 19.25 -7.22
N ASN A 148 14.72 20.00 -6.14
CA ASN A 148 14.19 19.46 -4.89
C ASN A 148 12.76 18.93 -5.02
N LEU A 149 11.96 19.54 -5.89
CA LEU A 149 10.60 19.08 -6.20
C LEU A 149 10.66 17.91 -7.17
N THR A 150 11.55 17.95 -8.16
CA THR A 150 11.65 16.87 -9.14
C THR A 150 12.14 15.55 -8.54
N SER A 151 13.00 15.60 -7.52
CA SER A 151 13.48 14.41 -6.81
C SER A 151 12.45 13.76 -5.89
N SER A 152 11.40 14.49 -5.49
CA SER A 152 10.48 14.06 -4.42
C SER A 152 9.02 13.89 -4.86
N LEU A 153 8.62 14.51 -5.99
CA LEU A 153 7.24 14.50 -6.44
C LEU A 153 6.91 13.25 -7.25
N SER A 154 6.23 12.31 -6.61
CA SER A 154 5.68 11.10 -7.24
C SER A 154 4.18 10.95 -7.01
N ASN A 155 3.48 12.04 -6.71
CA ASN A 155 2.05 12.01 -6.43
C ASN A 155 1.25 12.27 -7.72
N PRO A 156 0.46 11.30 -8.22
CA PRO A 156 -0.26 11.44 -9.49
C PRO A 156 -1.30 12.57 -9.48
N VAL A 157 -1.89 12.88 -8.32
CA VAL A 157 -2.88 13.98 -8.22
C VAL A 157 -2.20 15.33 -8.47
N LEU A 158 -1.04 15.54 -7.84
CA LEU A 158 -0.26 16.77 -8.00
C LEU A 158 0.39 16.87 -9.38
N LEU A 159 0.89 15.75 -9.91
CA LEU A 159 1.41 15.71 -11.28
C LEU A 159 0.31 16.03 -12.31
N GLY A 160 -0.93 15.58 -12.05
CA GLY A 160 -2.07 15.88 -12.91
C GLY A 160 -2.44 17.35 -12.87
N TYR A 161 -2.43 17.94 -11.67
CA TYR A 161 -2.58 19.39 -11.51
C TYR A 161 -1.50 20.16 -12.28
N LEU A 162 -0.22 19.81 -12.10
CA LEU A 162 0.90 20.46 -12.81
C LEU A 162 0.82 20.28 -14.34
N ARG A 163 0.21 19.20 -14.83
CA ARG A 163 0.00 18.98 -16.26
C ARG A 163 -1.10 19.86 -16.85
N TYR A 164 -2.16 20.13 -16.10
CA TYR A 164 -3.38 20.77 -16.64
C TYR A 164 -3.57 22.25 -16.29
N ILE A 165 -2.79 22.80 -15.36
CA ILE A 165 -2.80 24.26 -15.12
C ILE A 165 -2.22 25.03 -16.32
N ASP A 166 -2.62 26.29 -16.47
CA ASP A 166 -2.03 27.20 -17.45
C ASP A 166 -0.58 27.56 -17.10
N ASP A 167 0.16 28.09 -18.08
CA ASP A 167 1.59 28.37 -17.94
C ASP A 167 1.89 29.45 -16.88
N ASP A 168 1.01 30.45 -16.73
CA ASP A 168 1.19 31.50 -15.73
C ASP A 168 1.04 30.95 -14.30
N GLU A 169 0.05 30.09 -14.07
CA GLU A 169 -0.12 29.38 -12.80
C GLU A 169 1.02 28.38 -12.56
N PHE A 170 1.45 27.67 -13.62
CA PHE A 170 2.58 26.75 -13.55
C PHE A 170 3.86 27.45 -13.10
N HIS A 171 4.23 28.58 -13.71
CA HIS A 171 5.43 29.32 -13.32
C HIS A 171 5.35 29.87 -11.89
N LYS A 172 4.17 30.26 -11.40
CA LYS A 172 3.99 30.66 -9.99
C LYS A 172 4.27 29.50 -9.04
N VAL A 173 3.77 28.31 -9.36
CA VAL A 173 3.97 27.11 -8.55
C VAL A 173 5.42 26.63 -8.63
N ALA A 174 6.04 26.63 -9.81
CA ALA A 174 7.44 26.26 -10.01
C ALA A 174 8.39 27.18 -9.21
N ASN A 175 8.14 28.49 -9.21
CA ASN A 175 8.92 29.46 -8.46
C ASN A 175 8.73 29.36 -6.94
N ASN A 176 7.62 28.79 -6.47
CA ASN A 176 7.35 28.60 -5.04
C ASN A 176 6.76 27.21 -4.76
N SER A 177 7.60 26.18 -4.97
CA SER A 177 7.23 24.77 -4.81
C SER A 177 6.67 24.44 -3.43
N SER A 178 7.02 25.20 -2.40
CA SER A 178 6.50 25.05 -1.04
C SER A 178 4.98 25.26 -0.92
N THR A 179 4.37 25.86 -1.95
CA THR A 179 2.93 26.16 -2.03
C THR A 179 2.16 25.25 -2.98
N LEU A 180 2.79 24.23 -3.57
CA LEU A 180 2.17 23.33 -4.56
C LEU A 180 0.82 22.78 -4.08
N VAL A 181 0.80 22.16 -2.90
CA VAL A 181 -0.43 21.57 -2.34
C VAL A 181 -1.49 22.63 -2.04
N ASN A 182 -1.08 23.78 -1.50
CA ASN A 182 -1.99 24.90 -1.25
C ASN A 182 -2.60 25.46 -2.54
N SER A 183 -1.80 25.57 -3.60
CA SER A 183 -2.24 26.06 -4.91
C SER A 183 -3.23 25.07 -5.54
N TYR A 184 -2.94 23.76 -5.46
CA TYR A 184 -3.86 22.70 -5.89
C TYR A 184 -5.25 22.81 -5.20
N PHE A 185 -5.28 22.90 -3.87
CA PHE A 185 -6.56 23.04 -3.14
C PHE A 185 -7.24 24.37 -3.45
N LYS A 186 -6.50 25.47 -3.52
CA LYS A 186 -7.06 26.79 -3.85
C LYS A 186 -7.69 26.79 -5.24
N PHE A 187 -7.03 26.18 -6.23
CA PHE A 187 -7.54 26.03 -7.59
C PHE A 187 -8.89 25.29 -7.61
N LEU A 188 -8.94 24.10 -6.99
CA LEU A 188 -10.16 23.30 -6.95
C LEU A 188 -11.32 23.98 -6.20
N LEU A 189 -11.03 24.54 -5.03
CA LEU A 189 -12.06 25.19 -4.19
C LEU A 189 -12.56 26.50 -4.82
N THR A 190 -11.70 27.26 -5.49
CA THR A 190 -12.13 28.47 -6.23
C THR A 190 -13.03 28.09 -7.41
N ARG A 191 -12.74 26.97 -8.08
CA ARG A 191 -13.60 26.44 -9.15
C ARG A 191 -14.97 26.03 -8.59
N GLU A 192 -15.01 25.40 -7.42
CA GLU A 192 -16.26 24.98 -6.77
C GLU A 192 -17.15 26.14 -6.34
N ILE A 193 -16.56 27.23 -5.83
CA ILE A 193 -17.29 28.46 -5.54
C ILE A 193 -18.05 28.93 -6.77
N ARG A 194 -17.40 28.97 -7.94
CA ARG A 194 -18.02 29.43 -9.18
C ARG A 194 -19.03 28.43 -9.75
N ARG A 195 -18.72 27.13 -9.71
CA ARG A 195 -19.54 26.06 -10.29
C ARG A 195 -20.90 25.92 -9.60
N GLN A 196 -20.90 26.03 -8.28
CA GLN A 196 -22.10 25.82 -7.46
C GLN A 196 -22.65 27.12 -6.85
N ASP A 197 -21.99 28.26 -7.12
CA ASP A 197 -22.29 29.56 -6.54
C ASP A 197 -22.29 29.49 -4.99
N LEU A 198 -21.26 28.86 -4.42
CA LEU A 198 -21.18 28.64 -2.96
C LEU A 198 -20.85 29.96 -2.22
N PRO A 199 -21.53 30.27 -1.11
CA PRO A 199 -21.27 31.48 -0.31
C PRO A 199 -20.04 31.34 0.62
N PHE A 200 -19.28 30.25 0.48
CA PHE A 200 -18.14 29.91 1.33
C PHE A 200 -16.83 30.31 0.64
N SER A 201 -15.93 30.94 1.40
CA SER A 201 -14.54 31.15 1.01
C SER A 201 -13.79 29.82 0.90
N VAL A 202 -12.57 29.87 0.36
CA VAL A 202 -11.68 28.70 0.27
C VAL A 202 -11.39 28.12 1.66
N GLU A 203 -11.11 28.96 2.65
CA GLU A 203 -10.82 28.52 4.02
C GLU A 203 -12.05 27.94 4.73
N GLU A 204 -13.24 28.52 4.51
CA GLU A 204 -14.49 27.98 5.05
C GLU A 204 -14.79 26.59 4.45
N GLN A 205 -14.66 26.41 3.14
CA GLN A 205 -14.82 25.09 2.50
C GLN A 205 -13.81 24.07 3.03
N LYS A 206 -12.53 24.48 3.16
CA LYS A 206 -11.52 23.61 3.78
C LYS A 206 -11.94 23.19 5.18
N MET A 207 -12.32 24.14 6.04
CA MET A 207 -12.71 23.83 7.42
C MET A 207 -13.85 22.81 7.48
N ILE A 208 -14.90 22.97 6.65
CA ILE A 208 -16.02 22.02 6.57
C ILE A 208 -15.51 20.62 6.20
N LEU A 209 -14.69 20.52 5.15
CA LEU A 209 -14.22 19.24 4.63
C LEU A 209 -13.16 18.59 5.54
N ARG A 210 -12.38 19.37 6.30
CA ARG A 210 -11.47 18.85 7.33
C ARG A 210 -12.24 18.16 8.46
N LYS A 211 -13.32 18.79 8.95
CA LYS A 211 -14.17 18.18 9.97
C LYS A 211 -14.80 16.88 9.48
N LEU A 212 -15.29 16.86 8.24
CA LEU A 212 -15.80 15.64 7.61
C LEU A 212 -14.71 14.55 7.51
N ALA A 213 -13.50 14.91 7.06
CA ALA A 213 -12.37 13.99 6.97
C ALA A 213 -11.98 13.42 8.34
N SER A 214 -12.01 14.25 9.38
CA SER A 214 -11.77 13.83 10.77
C SER A 214 -12.82 12.82 11.23
N CYS A 215 -14.10 13.11 11.01
CA CYS A 215 -15.20 12.20 11.33
C CYS A 215 -15.05 10.84 10.62
N PHE A 216 -14.72 10.87 9.32
CA PHE A 216 -14.48 9.65 8.55
C PHE A 216 -13.30 8.84 9.10
N ALA A 217 -12.22 9.51 9.51
CA ALA A 217 -11.08 8.84 10.13
C ALA A 217 -11.44 8.21 11.48
N GLY A 218 -12.17 8.94 12.33
CA GLY A 218 -12.56 8.48 13.67
C GLY A 218 -13.54 7.32 13.69
N TYR A 219 -14.41 7.23 12.67
CA TYR A 219 -15.35 6.11 12.52
C TYR A 219 -14.93 5.07 11.47
N ASN A 220 -13.70 5.18 10.93
CA ASN A 220 -13.20 4.30 9.88
C ASN A 220 -14.10 4.21 8.62
N ILE A 221 -14.72 5.32 8.23
CA ILE A 221 -15.68 5.41 7.11
C ILE A 221 -14.94 5.81 5.83
N THR A 222 -14.89 4.92 4.84
CA THR A 222 -14.33 5.25 3.51
C THR A 222 -15.36 5.92 2.58
N SER A 223 -16.63 5.54 2.72
CA SER A 223 -17.78 6.14 2.06
C SER A 223 -19.05 5.82 2.82
N ASP A 224 -20.05 6.70 2.78
CA ASP A 224 -21.34 6.51 3.44
C ASP A 224 -22.48 6.98 2.53
N SER A 225 -23.72 6.66 2.88
CA SER A 225 -24.90 7.11 2.16
C SER A 225 -24.89 8.64 2.02
N ARG A 226 -25.34 9.10 0.86
CA ARG A 226 -25.42 10.54 0.58
C ARG A 226 -26.21 11.31 1.63
N SER A 227 -27.27 10.73 2.18
CA SER A 227 -28.07 11.32 3.25
C SER A 227 -27.28 11.53 4.52
N HIS A 228 -26.53 10.51 4.97
CA HIS A 228 -25.71 10.61 6.17
C HIS A 228 -24.60 11.64 5.99
N VAL A 229 -23.85 11.60 4.88
CA VAL A 229 -22.78 12.58 4.62
C VAL A 229 -23.31 14.02 4.66
N LYS A 230 -24.50 14.27 4.09
CA LYS A 230 -25.16 15.57 4.14
C LYS A 230 -25.49 16.00 5.58
N GLU A 231 -26.05 15.09 6.38
CA GLU A 231 -26.40 15.34 7.78
C GLU A 231 -25.15 15.59 8.63
N THR A 232 -24.11 14.78 8.47
CA THR A 232 -22.82 14.97 9.13
C THR A 232 -22.18 16.33 8.81
N ILE A 233 -22.20 16.75 7.54
CA ILE A 233 -21.72 18.10 7.15
C ILE A 233 -22.52 19.17 7.88
N LYS A 234 -23.84 19.03 7.91
CA LYS A 234 -24.76 19.99 8.55
C LYS A 234 -24.52 20.08 10.05
N GLU A 235 -24.28 18.96 10.72
CA GLU A 235 -23.99 18.91 12.16
C GLU A 235 -22.61 19.51 12.48
N LEU A 236 -21.56 19.07 11.81
CA LEU A 236 -20.18 19.48 12.12
C LEU A 236 -19.86 20.94 11.76
N ALA A 237 -20.56 21.48 10.76
CA ALA A 237 -20.38 22.84 10.27
C ALA A 237 -21.62 23.73 10.43
N ASN A 238 -22.50 23.38 11.37
CA ASN A 238 -23.80 24.04 11.55
C ASN A 238 -23.69 25.57 11.62
N ASP A 239 -22.78 26.07 12.46
CA ASP A 239 -22.59 27.51 12.67
C ASP A 239 -22.23 28.25 11.37
N LEU A 240 -21.34 27.68 10.55
CA LEU A 240 -20.98 28.27 9.26
C LEU A 240 -22.15 28.25 8.27
N ILE A 241 -22.85 27.13 8.20
CA ILE A 241 -23.93 26.93 7.22
C ILE A 241 -25.10 27.86 7.54
N ILE A 242 -25.50 27.96 8.80
CA ILE A 242 -26.58 28.87 9.23
C ILE A 242 -26.20 30.32 8.95
N ASN A 243 -24.97 30.73 9.27
CA ASN A 243 -24.51 32.10 9.05
C ASN A 243 -24.45 32.51 7.57
N LYS A 244 -24.29 31.55 6.66
CA LYS A 244 -24.22 31.78 5.21
C LYS A 244 -25.54 31.49 4.49
N ALA A 245 -26.54 30.94 5.19
CA ALA A 245 -27.85 30.69 4.64
C ALA A 245 -28.55 32.01 4.29
N THR A 246 -29.22 32.02 3.15
CA THR A 246 -30.02 33.15 2.67
C THR A 246 -31.43 32.67 2.33
N THR A 247 -32.34 33.60 2.03
CA THR A 247 -33.69 33.25 1.54
C THR A 247 -33.68 32.47 0.23
N GLN A 248 -32.62 32.59 -0.58
CA GLN A 248 -32.47 31.88 -1.85
C GLN A 248 -31.73 30.54 -1.70
N LYS A 249 -30.86 30.42 -0.69
CA LYS A 249 -30.07 29.22 -0.39
C LYS A 249 -30.13 28.94 1.11
N ASP A 250 -31.10 28.14 1.51
CA ASP A 250 -31.26 27.68 2.89
C ASP A 250 -30.16 26.69 3.31
N ALA A 251 -30.09 26.38 4.61
CA ALA A 251 -29.10 25.46 5.15
C ALA A 251 -29.14 24.06 4.49
N GLU A 252 -30.33 23.63 4.07
CA GLU A 252 -30.54 22.33 3.44
C GLU A 252 -29.96 22.30 2.02
N SER A 253 -30.23 23.32 1.21
CA SER A 253 -29.66 23.46 -0.13
C SER A 253 -28.14 23.62 -0.10
N LEU A 254 -27.59 24.37 0.88
CA LEU A 254 -26.14 24.51 1.07
C LEU A 254 -25.49 23.19 1.45
N SER A 255 -26.06 22.46 2.40
CA SER A 255 -25.55 21.13 2.80
C SER A 255 -25.60 20.17 1.62
N ASN A 256 -26.69 20.19 0.85
CA ASN A 256 -26.86 19.37 -0.34
C ASN A 256 -25.84 19.68 -1.44
N ALA A 257 -25.47 20.95 -1.61
CA ALA A 257 -24.41 21.39 -2.53
C ALA A 257 -23.02 20.90 -2.08
N LEU A 258 -22.72 21.03 -0.78
CA LEU A 258 -21.48 20.54 -0.18
C LEU A 258 -21.31 19.02 -0.30
N THR A 259 -22.39 18.23 -0.27
CA THR A 259 -22.32 16.78 -0.53
C THR A 259 -21.95 16.44 -1.99
N ASN A 260 -22.20 17.35 -2.94
CA ASN A 260 -21.85 17.18 -4.36
C ASN A 260 -20.52 17.88 -4.73
N HIS A 261 -19.73 18.23 -3.72
CA HIS A 261 -18.48 18.96 -3.87
C HIS A 261 -17.43 18.15 -4.65
N ALA A 262 -16.58 18.79 -5.47
CA ALA A 262 -15.63 18.09 -6.34
C ALA A 262 -14.50 17.33 -5.62
N LEU A 263 -14.34 17.55 -4.31
CA LEU A 263 -13.44 16.75 -3.46
C LEU A 263 -14.10 15.46 -2.93
N LEU A 264 -15.39 15.29 -3.19
CA LEU A 264 -16.17 14.11 -2.91
C LEU A 264 -16.57 13.44 -4.22
N ASP A 265 -16.75 12.12 -4.17
CA ASP A 265 -17.06 11.29 -5.32
C ASP A 265 -18.10 10.23 -4.96
N ARG A 266 -18.88 9.80 -5.95
CA ARG A 266 -19.87 8.74 -5.77
C ARG A 266 -19.14 7.40 -5.79
N LYS A 267 -19.21 6.69 -4.66
CA LYS A 267 -18.78 5.30 -4.54
C LYS A 267 -19.98 4.38 -4.74
N GLY A 268 -19.75 3.12 -5.09
CA GLY A 268 -20.81 2.15 -5.41
C GLY A 268 -21.97 2.16 -4.38
N ASN A 269 -23.17 1.82 -4.84
CA ASN A 269 -24.43 1.89 -4.05
C ASN A 269 -24.87 3.31 -3.63
N CYS A 270 -24.62 4.33 -4.45
CA CYS A 270 -24.99 5.73 -4.18
C CYS A 270 -24.33 6.33 -2.91
N ASN A 271 -23.25 5.71 -2.43
CA ASN A 271 -22.44 6.26 -1.35
C ASN A 271 -21.59 7.43 -1.85
N VAL A 272 -21.15 8.25 -0.91
CA VAL A 272 -20.27 9.40 -1.12
C VAL A 272 -19.05 9.23 -0.22
N GLY A 273 -17.88 9.36 -0.83
CA GLY A 273 -16.59 9.37 -0.13
C GLY A 273 -15.68 10.46 -0.69
N PHE A 274 -14.48 10.60 -0.14
CA PHE A 274 -13.50 11.51 -0.73
C PHE A 274 -13.03 11.00 -2.10
N LEU A 275 -12.72 11.94 -2.99
CA LEU A 275 -12.34 11.64 -4.37
C LEU A 275 -11.11 10.72 -4.44
N ASN A 276 -10.10 10.98 -3.61
CA ASN A 276 -8.90 10.15 -3.49
C ASN A 276 -8.23 10.27 -2.12
N ASP A 277 -7.35 9.31 -1.83
CA ASP A 277 -6.62 9.20 -0.56
C ASP A 277 -5.70 10.39 -0.28
N PHE A 278 -5.16 11.05 -1.31
CA PHE A 278 -4.33 12.25 -1.13
C PHE A 278 -5.14 13.44 -0.59
N ILE A 279 -6.34 13.66 -1.12
CA ILE A 279 -7.27 14.70 -0.64
C ILE A 279 -7.69 14.40 0.80
N LEU A 280 -8.16 13.17 1.05
CA LEU A 280 -8.57 12.73 2.38
C LEU A 280 -7.42 12.88 3.39
N GLY A 281 -6.26 12.33 3.08
CA GLY A 281 -5.07 12.41 3.93
C GLY A 281 -4.63 13.85 4.19
N THR A 282 -4.69 14.73 3.19
CA THR A 282 -4.35 16.15 3.36
C THR A 282 -5.34 16.87 4.28
N LEU A 283 -6.64 16.67 4.09
CA LEU A 283 -7.66 17.29 4.91
C LEU A 283 -7.63 16.78 6.35
N PHE A 284 -7.38 15.49 6.55
CA PHE A 284 -7.22 14.90 7.88
C PHE A 284 -5.94 15.38 8.57
N MET A 285 -4.81 15.47 7.84
CA MET A 285 -3.60 16.10 8.33
C MET A 285 -3.85 17.56 8.76
N GLU A 286 -4.57 18.34 7.95
CA GLU A 286 -4.92 19.71 8.32
C GLU A 286 -5.88 19.78 9.52
N SER A 287 -6.75 18.78 9.73
CA SER A 287 -7.58 18.68 10.94
C SER A 287 -6.70 18.53 12.18
N ILE A 288 -5.80 17.54 12.20
CA ILE A 288 -4.85 17.29 13.31
C ILE A 288 -4.01 18.55 13.63
N LYS A 289 -3.70 19.35 12.62
CA LYS A 289 -2.91 20.58 12.78
C LYS A 289 -3.69 21.74 13.39
N ASN A 290 -4.94 21.92 12.97
CA ASN A 290 -5.66 23.19 13.16
C ASN A 290 -6.92 23.07 14.03
N ASP A 291 -7.54 21.90 14.09
CA ASP A 291 -8.84 21.69 14.71
C ASP A 291 -8.63 21.10 16.11
N GLU A 292 -8.78 21.95 17.15
CA GLU A 292 -8.57 21.62 18.57
C GLU A 292 -9.88 21.55 19.38
N ASP A 293 -11.03 21.60 18.70
CA ASP A 293 -12.33 21.41 19.37
C ASP A 293 -12.51 19.97 19.87
N GLU A 294 -13.36 19.79 20.89
CA GLU A 294 -13.55 18.52 21.59
C GLU A 294 -13.95 17.38 20.64
N THR A 295 -14.83 17.67 19.67
CA THR A 295 -15.31 16.70 18.68
C THR A 295 -14.18 16.28 17.74
N SER A 296 -13.42 17.24 17.20
CA SER A 296 -12.26 16.94 16.34
C SER A 296 -11.19 16.15 17.09
N LEU A 297 -10.87 16.51 18.33
CA LEU A 297 -9.91 15.79 19.16
C LEU A 297 -10.35 14.36 19.48
N PHE A 298 -11.65 14.12 19.68
CA PHE A 298 -12.20 12.77 19.82
C PHE A 298 -11.93 11.95 18.56
N PHE A 299 -12.31 12.46 17.38
CA PHE A 299 -12.08 11.74 16.13
C PHE A 299 -10.60 11.50 15.81
N GLN A 300 -9.72 12.45 16.13
CA GLN A 300 -8.28 12.29 15.91
C GLN A 300 -7.67 11.17 16.77
N LYS A 301 -8.17 10.98 18.00
CA LYS A 301 -7.72 9.92 18.90
C LYS A 301 -8.20 8.53 18.47
N GLU A 302 -9.44 8.46 18.01
CA GLU A 302 -10.08 7.22 17.53
C GLU A 302 -9.73 6.88 16.07
N ALA A 303 -8.91 7.70 15.41
CA ALA A 303 -8.59 7.53 14.01
C ALA A 303 -7.92 6.19 13.73
N SER A 304 -8.46 5.45 12.75
CA SER A 304 -7.90 4.15 12.38
C SER A 304 -6.56 4.29 11.66
N PHE A 305 -5.71 3.27 11.80
CA PHE A 305 -4.36 3.25 11.23
C PHE A 305 -4.29 3.54 9.72
N PRO A 306 -5.20 3.04 8.85
CA PRO A 306 -5.18 3.37 7.44
C PRO A 306 -5.37 4.87 7.14
N PHE A 307 -6.16 5.59 7.95
CA PHE A 307 -6.36 7.04 7.76
C PHE A 307 -5.13 7.83 8.20
N ILE A 308 -4.49 7.39 9.28
CA ILE A 308 -3.22 7.97 9.73
C ILE A 308 -2.13 7.77 8.68
N GLU A 309 -2.02 6.56 8.10
CA GLU A 309 -1.09 6.27 7.01
C GLU A 309 -1.30 7.23 5.83
N LYS A 310 -2.56 7.40 5.37
CA LYS A 310 -2.91 8.34 4.30
C LYS A 310 -2.49 9.77 4.64
N ALA A 311 -2.66 10.21 5.88
CA ALA A 311 -2.22 11.53 6.33
C ALA A 311 -0.69 11.68 6.32
N ILE A 312 0.06 10.66 6.76
CA ILE A 312 1.54 10.66 6.71
C ILE A 312 2.02 10.75 5.25
N LEU A 313 1.46 9.92 4.37
CA LEU A 313 1.81 9.91 2.94
C LEU A 313 1.46 11.24 2.26
N ALA A 314 0.27 11.79 2.52
CA ALA A 314 -0.15 13.08 2.00
C ALA A 314 0.70 14.24 2.53
N ALA A 315 1.14 14.17 3.80
CA ALA A 315 2.01 15.16 4.40
C ALA A 315 3.45 15.11 3.85
N SER A 316 3.91 13.96 3.36
CA SER A 316 5.31 13.76 2.90
C SER A 316 5.75 14.71 1.77
N VAL A 317 4.80 15.18 0.95
CA VAL A 317 5.04 16.12 -0.17
C VAL A 317 5.00 17.60 0.26
N TRP A 318 4.75 17.88 1.54
CA TRP A 318 4.74 19.25 2.07
C TRP A 318 6.15 19.71 2.44
N ASN A 319 6.29 21.03 2.63
CA ASN A 319 7.54 21.61 3.10
C ASN A 319 7.93 21.13 4.53
N LYS A 320 9.23 21.21 4.84
CA LYS A 320 9.82 20.69 6.08
C LYS A 320 9.19 21.25 7.35
N SER A 321 8.83 22.54 7.38
CA SER A 321 8.19 23.17 8.54
C SER A 321 6.80 22.60 8.79
N THR A 322 5.99 22.42 7.74
CA THR A 322 4.66 21.83 7.83
C THR A 322 4.72 20.38 8.29
N ARG A 323 5.61 19.57 7.69
CA ARG A 323 5.82 18.17 8.08
C ARG A 323 6.22 18.04 9.55
N SER A 324 7.16 18.88 10.00
CA SER A 324 7.63 18.89 11.39
C SER A 324 6.54 19.29 12.38
N PHE A 325 5.70 20.27 12.03
CA PHE A 325 4.58 20.67 12.86
C PHE A 325 3.51 19.59 12.93
N PHE A 326 3.19 18.95 11.79
CA PHE A 326 2.27 17.83 11.74
C PHE A 326 2.76 16.66 12.59
N TRP A 327 4.02 16.25 12.46
CA TRP A 327 4.59 15.15 13.26
C TRP A 327 4.41 15.36 14.77
N LYS A 328 4.65 16.58 15.27
CA LYS A 328 4.46 16.92 16.70
C LYS A 328 3.01 16.82 17.16
N LYS A 329 2.07 17.18 16.29
CA LYS A 329 0.64 17.11 16.58
C LYS A 329 0.14 15.66 16.49
N LEU A 330 0.60 14.92 15.49
CA LEU A 330 0.28 13.52 15.27
C LEU A 330 0.68 12.67 16.47
N THR A 331 1.93 12.76 16.92
CA THR A 331 2.42 11.99 18.08
C THR A 331 1.77 12.39 19.41
N LYS A 332 1.18 13.59 19.48
CA LYS A 332 0.47 14.08 20.67
C LYS A 332 -1.00 13.66 20.71
N HIS A 333 -1.67 13.67 19.56
CA HIS A 333 -3.13 13.56 19.48
C HIS A 333 -3.63 12.21 18.98
N CYS A 334 -2.81 11.46 18.24
CA CYS A 334 -3.18 10.17 17.67
C CYS A 334 -2.39 9.03 18.31
N THR A 335 -3.02 7.86 18.39
CA THR A 335 -2.33 6.62 18.78
C THR A 335 -1.66 6.01 17.56
N LEU A 336 -0.33 5.79 17.63
CA LEU A 336 0.46 5.20 16.55
C LEU A 336 0.94 3.81 16.95
N ASN A 337 0.88 2.85 16.02
CA ASN A 337 1.66 1.63 16.15
C ASN A 337 3.11 1.87 15.67
N ASN A 338 3.99 0.90 15.92
CA ASN A 338 5.41 1.03 15.60
C ASN A 338 5.68 1.24 14.10
N VAL A 339 4.92 0.58 13.22
CA VAL A 339 5.04 0.75 11.76
C VAL A 339 4.70 2.17 11.34
N LEU A 340 3.58 2.73 11.82
CA LEU A 340 3.18 4.11 11.54
C LEU A 340 4.14 5.13 12.14
N GLN A 341 4.67 4.86 13.34
CA GLN A 341 5.66 5.73 13.97
C GLN A 341 6.96 5.78 13.13
N PHE A 342 7.43 4.63 12.64
CA PHE A 342 8.59 4.57 11.74
C PHE A 342 8.35 5.39 10.47
N TRP A 343 7.21 5.21 9.81
CA TRP A 343 6.89 5.96 8.60
C TRP A 343 6.71 7.46 8.87
N ALA A 344 6.09 7.83 10.00
CA ALA A 344 5.97 9.23 10.41
C ALA A 344 7.35 9.88 10.62
N ASP A 345 8.27 9.18 11.27
CA ASP A 345 9.63 9.67 11.51
C ASP A 345 10.35 9.92 10.17
N VAL A 346 10.48 8.89 9.33
CA VAL A 346 11.25 9.01 8.08
C VAL A 346 10.60 9.93 7.05
N LYS A 347 9.27 9.99 6.96
CA LYS A 347 8.56 10.82 5.97
C LYS A 347 8.38 12.27 6.39
N LEU A 348 8.30 12.55 7.69
CA LEU A 348 7.97 13.90 8.19
C LEU A 348 9.17 14.61 8.82
N ARG A 349 10.15 13.86 9.33
CA ARG A 349 11.34 14.40 10.02
C ARG A 349 12.63 14.22 9.24
N ASP A 350 12.61 13.43 8.17
CA ASP A 350 13.79 13.02 7.40
C ASP A 350 14.84 12.31 8.29
N GLN A 351 14.41 11.75 9.43
CA GLN A 351 15.26 11.00 10.34
C GLN A 351 14.42 10.12 11.25
N ILE A 352 15.00 9.06 11.76
CA ILE A 352 14.37 8.23 12.79
C ILE A 352 14.42 8.97 14.14
N MET A 353 13.28 9.04 14.85
CA MET A 353 13.18 9.69 16.15
C MET A 353 12.96 8.69 17.29
N SER A 354 12.50 7.48 16.95
CA SER A 354 12.03 6.47 17.90
C SER A 354 12.85 5.19 17.77
N SER A 355 13.00 4.46 18.87
CA SER A 355 13.65 3.13 18.86
C SER A 355 12.62 2.04 18.57
N PHE A 356 13.03 1.00 17.85
CA PHE A 356 12.15 -0.10 17.45
C PHE A 356 12.81 -1.45 17.76
N SER A 357 11.99 -2.42 18.15
CA SER A 357 12.44 -3.77 18.51
C SER A 357 11.48 -4.83 18.01
N ASN A 358 11.99 -5.86 17.32
CA ASN A 358 11.21 -6.99 16.77
C ASN A 358 10.11 -6.56 15.79
N GLU A 359 10.41 -5.58 14.94
CA GLU A 359 9.46 -5.02 13.97
C GLU A 359 9.83 -5.35 12.53
N ALA A 360 8.81 -5.46 11.67
CA ALA A 360 8.98 -5.66 10.24
C ALA A 360 8.40 -4.47 9.47
N PHE A 361 9.23 -3.87 8.62
CA PHE A 361 8.87 -2.75 7.75
C PHE A 361 8.93 -3.23 6.30
N ASP A 362 7.83 -3.13 5.56
CA ASP A 362 7.76 -3.56 4.16
C ASP A 362 7.35 -2.42 3.23
N GLY A 363 8.01 -2.39 2.07
CA GLY A 363 7.62 -1.59 0.92
C GLY A 363 7.90 -0.10 1.06
N GLY A 364 7.91 0.59 -0.07
CA GLY A 364 8.01 2.05 -0.12
C GLY A 364 9.41 2.57 -0.40
N LYS A 365 9.52 3.90 -0.41
CA LYS A 365 10.72 4.64 -0.78
C LYS A 365 11.06 5.66 0.30
N ILE A 366 12.30 5.67 0.78
CA ILE A 366 12.80 6.63 1.75
C ILE A 366 13.85 7.49 1.04
N LEU A 367 13.69 8.81 1.12
CA LEU A 367 14.52 9.77 0.40
C LEU A 367 15.16 10.73 1.41
N ASN A 368 16.47 10.97 1.29
CA ASN A 368 17.21 11.98 2.06
C ASN A 368 17.04 11.85 3.59
N ALA A 369 16.97 10.62 4.11
CA ALA A 369 16.74 10.38 5.53
C ALA A 369 17.98 9.89 6.27
N ALA A 370 18.13 10.30 7.54
CA ALA A 370 19.11 9.72 8.46
C ALA A 370 18.49 8.56 9.24
N LEU A 371 19.06 7.36 9.09
CA LEU A 371 18.63 6.15 9.77
C LEU A 371 19.65 5.80 10.85
N GLY A 372 19.27 5.99 12.11
CA GLY A 372 20.12 5.79 13.27
C GLY A 372 20.81 7.07 13.75
N ASP A 373 21.01 7.14 15.07
CA ASP A 373 21.88 8.08 15.77
C ASP A 373 22.33 7.48 17.11
N GLU A 374 23.05 8.25 17.94
CA GLU A 374 23.54 7.79 19.25
C GLU A 374 22.43 7.43 20.27
N TYR A 375 21.20 7.90 20.06
CA TYR A 375 20.08 7.77 21.00
C TYR A 375 19.03 6.76 20.55
N VAL A 376 18.94 6.49 19.25
CA VAL A 376 17.96 5.61 18.63
C VAL A 376 18.57 4.22 18.39
N LYS A 377 17.80 3.18 18.71
CA LYS A 377 18.18 1.78 18.48
C LYS A 377 17.14 1.01 17.68
N MET A 378 17.64 0.18 16.76
CA MET A 378 16.90 -0.80 15.97
C MET A 378 17.38 -2.18 16.39
N GLU A 379 16.52 -2.97 17.02
CA GLU A 379 16.88 -4.30 17.51
C GLU A 379 15.99 -5.37 16.86
N ASN A 380 16.58 -6.38 16.22
CA ASN A 380 15.84 -7.47 15.57
C ASN A 380 14.79 -6.99 14.55
N CYS A 381 15.08 -5.90 13.81
CA CYS A 381 14.16 -5.37 12.81
C CYS A 381 14.39 -6.00 11.43
N CYS A 382 13.32 -6.16 10.65
CA CYS A 382 13.37 -6.62 9.27
C CYS A 382 12.87 -5.52 8.33
N PHE A 383 13.65 -5.19 7.31
CA PHE A 383 13.33 -4.22 6.27
C PHE A 383 13.21 -4.95 4.93
N SER A 384 12.03 -4.92 4.32
CA SER A 384 11.73 -5.66 3.10
C SER A 384 11.24 -4.72 2.01
N ASN A 385 11.67 -4.89 0.76
CA ASN A 385 11.17 -4.11 -0.38
C ASN A 385 11.27 -2.57 -0.27
N ILE A 386 12.19 -2.07 0.55
CA ILE A 386 12.38 -0.62 0.71
C ILE A 386 13.48 -0.13 -0.22
N ILE A 387 13.17 0.94 -0.96
CA ILE A 387 14.14 1.70 -1.73
C ILE A 387 14.63 2.86 -0.86
N PHE A 388 15.89 2.82 -0.46
CA PHE A 388 16.57 3.93 0.21
C PHE A 388 17.33 4.74 -0.84
N GLU A 389 17.09 6.05 -0.88
CA GLU A 389 17.74 6.96 -1.81
C GLU A 389 18.34 8.15 -1.08
N SER A 390 19.63 8.41 -1.28
CA SER A 390 20.36 9.51 -0.65
C SER A 390 20.26 9.50 0.88
N CYS A 391 20.17 8.30 1.48
CA CYS A 391 20.04 8.12 2.93
C CYS A 391 21.39 7.92 3.62
N ILE A 392 21.46 8.32 4.88
CA ILE A 392 22.64 8.12 5.75
C ILE A 392 22.28 7.06 6.78
N PHE A 393 23.08 6.00 6.90
CA PHE A 393 22.88 4.94 7.89
C PHE A 393 23.96 4.99 8.96
N ASP A 394 23.58 5.07 10.24
CA ASP A 394 24.48 4.76 11.35
C ASP A 394 24.27 3.33 11.82
N PHE A 395 25.13 2.42 11.38
CA PHE A 395 25.02 1.00 11.69
C PHE A 395 25.27 0.66 13.17
N ASN A 396 25.82 1.57 13.97
CA ASN A 396 25.90 1.34 15.42
C ASN A 396 24.50 1.31 16.07
N SER A 397 23.52 1.97 15.45
CA SER A 397 22.13 1.95 15.90
C SER A 397 21.39 0.66 15.54
N PHE A 398 21.98 -0.21 14.71
CA PHE A 398 21.33 -1.43 14.21
C PHE A 398 21.94 -2.67 14.82
N ASN A 399 21.12 -3.45 15.52
CA ASN A 399 21.51 -4.71 16.12
C ASN A 399 20.63 -5.84 15.60
N ASN A 400 21.25 -6.86 15.02
CA ASN A 400 20.59 -8.05 14.47
C ASN A 400 19.45 -7.70 13.50
N CYS A 401 19.68 -6.71 12.64
CA CYS A 401 18.68 -6.26 11.67
C CYS A 401 18.89 -6.95 10.32
N SER A 402 17.81 -7.13 9.56
CA SER A 402 17.89 -7.74 8.23
C SER A 402 17.24 -6.89 7.17
N PHE A 403 17.85 -6.84 5.99
CA PHE A 403 17.41 -6.13 4.80
C PHE A 403 17.18 -7.17 3.69
N ILE A 404 15.98 -7.20 3.15
CA ILE A 404 15.55 -8.21 2.18
C ILE A 404 15.00 -7.50 0.94
N ASN A 405 15.65 -7.74 -0.20
CA ASN A 405 15.26 -7.12 -1.47
C ASN A 405 15.18 -5.58 -1.41
N CYS A 406 16.09 -4.97 -0.66
CA CYS A 406 16.20 -3.52 -0.56
C CYS A 406 17.15 -2.97 -1.64
N ALA A 407 16.88 -1.74 -2.06
CA ALA A 407 17.76 -1.00 -2.96
C ALA A 407 18.34 0.21 -2.23
N PHE A 408 19.66 0.41 -2.33
CA PHE A 408 20.39 1.50 -1.70
C PHE A 408 21.03 2.36 -2.78
N LEU A 409 20.40 3.50 -3.08
CA LEU A 409 20.77 4.42 -4.15
C LEU A 409 21.44 5.67 -3.57
N ASN A 410 22.73 5.86 -3.80
CA ASN A 410 23.52 6.98 -3.28
C ASN A 410 23.47 7.07 -1.74
N CYS A 411 23.43 5.92 -1.06
CA CYS A 411 23.39 5.87 0.40
C CYS A 411 24.80 5.87 0.97
N SER A 412 25.01 6.58 2.09
CA SER A 412 26.26 6.56 2.83
C SER A 412 26.13 5.76 4.11
N LYS A 413 27.15 4.97 4.46
CA LYS A 413 27.23 4.25 5.73
C LYS A 413 28.19 4.93 6.72
N LEU A 414 27.76 5.05 7.95
CA LEU A 414 28.57 5.34 9.12
C LEU A 414 28.74 4.04 9.89
N ASN A 415 29.98 3.73 10.29
CA ASN A 415 30.34 2.50 10.98
C ASN A 415 30.12 1.22 10.14
N THR A 416 30.55 0.08 10.70
CA THR A 416 30.49 -1.22 10.04
C THR A 416 29.12 -1.87 10.24
N ASN A 417 28.55 -2.46 9.20
CA ASN A 417 27.24 -3.14 9.22
C ASN A 417 27.30 -4.60 9.73
N LEU A 418 28.31 -4.95 10.55
CA LEU A 418 28.60 -6.35 10.94
C LEU A 418 27.44 -7.08 11.65
N HIS A 419 26.48 -6.33 12.20
CA HIS A 419 25.29 -6.84 12.89
C HIS A 419 24.03 -6.80 12.00
N CYS A 420 24.20 -6.59 10.69
CA CYS A 420 23.10 -6.52 9.74
C CYS A 420 23.26 -7.55 8.63
N ASP A 421 22.14 -8.16 8.25
CA ASP A 421 22.07 -9.09 7.13
C ASP A 421 21.40 -8.49 5.91
N PHE A 422 21.95 -8.80 4.73
CA PHE A 422 21.48 -8.31 3.45
C PHE A 422 21.22 -9.51 2.53
N TYR A 423 19.99 -9.63 2.06
CA TYR A 423 19.53 -10.70 1.17
C TYR A 423 18.99 -10.07 -0.12
N ASN A 424 19.53 -10.47 -1.27
CA ASN A 424 19.13 -9.95 -2.58
C ASN A 424 19.04 -8.40 -2.63
N CYS A 425 19.95 -7.71 -1.95
CA CYS A 425 19.97 -6.25 -1.90
C CYS A 425 20.90 -5.70 -2.98
N ASN A 426 20.53 -4.56 -3.55
CA ASN A 426 21.32 -3.88 -4.58
C ASN A 426 21.82 -2.54 -4.05
N SER A 427 23.07 -2.20 -4.34
CA SER A 427 23.60 -0.86 -4.14
C SER A 427 24.34 -0.37 -5.37
N ASN A 428 24.23 0.92 -5.65
CA ASN A 428 25.01 1.58 -6.69
C ASN A 428 26.38 2.08 -6.18
N GLU A 429 26.63 2.04 -4.87
CA GLU A 429 27.94 2.32 -4.28
C GLU A 429 28.65 1.01 -3.96
N ASN A 430 29.88 0.87 -4.49
CA ASN A 430 30.64 -0.38 -4.46
C ASN A 430 30.94 -0.94 -3.05
N ASP A 431 30.79 -0.12 -2.00
CA ASP A 431 31.13 -0.49 -0.62
C ASP A 431 29.97 -0.36 0.38
N PHE A 432 28.73 -0.04 -0.04
CA PHE A 432 27.64 0.15 0.93
C PHE A 432 27.20 -1.18 1.56
N ILE A 433 26.92 -2.16 0.70
CA ILE A 433 26.68 -3.53 1.11
C ILE A 433 28.05 -4.19 1.18
N ASP A 434 28.46 -4.63 2.37
CA ASP A 434 29.68 -5.41 2.48
C ASP A 434 29.43 -6.78 1.86
N GLU A 435 29.56 -6.89 0.53
CA GLU A 435 29.48 -8.17 -0.19
C GLU A 435 30.56 -9.17 0.31
N ASN A 436 31.56 -8.67 1.05
CA ASN A 436 32.79 -9.36 1.40
C ASN A 436 33.14 -9.44 2.90
N SER A 437 32.26 -9.09 3.85
CA SER A 437 32.58 -9.23 5.29
C SER A 437 32.52 -10.68 5.83
N THR A 438 32.66 -11.68 4.96
CA THR A 438 33.35 -12.94 5.31
C THR A 438 34.07 -13.60 4.12
N ILE A 439 34.82 -12.84 3.32
CA ILE A 439 36.01 -13.43 2.67
C ILE A 439 37.15 -13.32 3.68
N ASN A 440 37.11 -14.17 4.70
CA ASN A 440 38.39 -14.71 5.15
C ASN A 440 38.70 -15.85 4.18
N GLU A 441 39.83 -15.74 3.50
CA GLU A 441 40.47 -16.83 2.75
C GLU A 441 40.67 -18.11 3.61
N SER A 442 40.37 -18.06 4.91
CA SER A 442 40.36 -19.22 5.80
C SER A 442 39.12 -20.14 5.69
N ILE A 443 38.00 -19.74 5.07
CA ILE A 443 36.83 -20.65 4.89
C ILE A 443 36.94 -21.51 3.61
N LYS A 444 37.85 -21.18 2.67
CA LYS A 444 38.24 -22.14 1.62
C LYS A 444 38.80 -23.45 2.19
N HIS A 445 39.17 -23.48 3.47
CA HIS A 445 39.72 -24.66 4.13
C HIS A 445 38.72 -25.51 4.93
N GLU A 446 37.43 -25.16 5.03
CA GLU A 446 36.46 -25.95 5.82
C GLU A 446 35.19 -26.41 5.08
N LEU A 447 34.96 -26.00 3.84
CA LEU A 447 33.92 -26.57 3.00
C LEU A 447 34.59 -27.29 1.82
N THR A 448 34.48 -28.61 1.75
CA THR A 448 34.82 -29.36 0.54
C THR A 448 33.80 -29.01 -0.55
N GLU A 449 34.17 -29.09 -1.84
CA GLU A 449 33.25 -28.85 -2.97
C GLU A 449 31.93 -29.65 -2.83
N GLN A 450 32.02 -30.85 -2.24
CA GLN A 450 30.86 -31.70 -1.93
C GLN A 450 29.86 -31.07 -0.94
N THR A 451 30.31 -30.23 0.01
CA THR A 451 29.45 -29.61 1.02
C THR A 451 28.73 -28.37 0.50
N GLU A 452 29.35 -27.61 -0.42
CA GLU A 452 28.70 -26.49 -1.11
C GLU A 452 27.60 -26.99 -2.06
N ASP A 453 27.87 -28.07 -2.82
CA ASP A 453 26.86 -28.68 -3.71
C ASP A 453 25.66 -29.25 -2.95
N VAL A 454 25.89 -29.88 -1.79
CA VAL A 454 24.79 -30.36 -0.93
C VAL A 454 23.92 -29.20 -0.45
N LEU A 455 24.53 -28.09 -0.02
CA LEU A 455 23.77 -26.93 0.45
C LEU A 455 22.99 -26.26 -0.69
N ILE A 456 23.56 -26.16 -1.89
CA ILE A 456 22.85 -25.66 -3.08
C ILE A 456 21.61 -26.50 -3.35
N LYS A 457 21.75 -27.83 -3.34
CA LYS A 457 20.62 -28.75 -3.55
C LYS A 457 19.59 -28.69 -2.43
N GLU A 458 20.03 -28.56 -1.18
CA GLU A 458 19.13 -28.35 -0.04
C GLU A 458 18.29 -27.08 -0.23
N ILE A 459 18.91 -25.96 -0.62
CA ILE A 459 18.22 -24.67 -0.84
C ILE A 459 17.27 -24.76 -2.05
N LEU A 460 17.75 -25.24 -3.21
CA LEU A 460 16.91 -25.36 -4.40
C LEU A 460 15.76 -26.36 -4.21
N GLY A 461 16.01 -27.47 -3.51
CA GLY A 461 15.00 -28.45 -3.15
C GLY A 461 13.89 -27.89 -2.26
N MET A 462 14.14 -26.83 -1.49
CA MET A 462 13.09 -26.13 -0.74
C MET A 462 12.04 -25.46 -1.61
N TYR A 463 12.28 -25.26 -2.90
CA TYR A 463 11.31 -24.71 -3.85
C TYR A 463 10.49 -25.78 -4.59
N LEU A 464 10.69 -27.06 -4.29
CA LEU A 464 9.88 -28.15 -4.82
C LEU A 464 8.87 -28.65 -3.76
N LYS A 465 7.67 -29.01 -4.21
CA LYS A 465 6.70 -29.75 -3.40
C LYS A 465 7.19 -31.20 -3.18
N VAL A 466 6.45 -31.97 -2.37
CA VAL A 466 6.80 -33.36 -1.99
C VAL A 466 6.92 -34.29 -3.20
N ASP A 467 6.27 -33.95 -4.32
CA ASP A 467 6.35 -34.68 -5.59
C ASP A 467 7.68 -34.48 -6.35
N GLY A 468 8.54 -33.55 -5.89
CA GLY A 468 9.82 -33.23 -6.50
C GLY A 468 9.73 -32.59 -7.87
N LYS A 469 8.55 -32.14 -8.29
CA LYS A 469 8.31 -31.60 -9.65
C LYS A 469 7.59 -30.25 -9.61
N THR A 470 6.61 -30.12 -8.74
CA THR A 470 5.80 -28.91 -8.68
C THR A 470 6.54 -27.83 -7.89
N ARG A 471 6.61 -26.64 -8.47
CA ARG A 471 7.28 -25.49 -7.85
C ARG A 471 6.43 -24.94 -6.71
N ARG A 472 7.09 -24.35 -5.73
CA ARG A 472 6.45 -23.53 -4.69
C ARG A 472 7.27 -22.27 -4.44
N MET A 473 6.57 -21.20 -4.10
CA MET A 473 7.18 -19.96 -3.62
C MET A 473 7.64 -20.16 -2.17
N ARG A 474 8.77 -19.55 -1.79
CA ARG A 474 9.24 -19.53 -0.40
C ARG A 474 9.56 -18.13 0.07
N MET A 475 9.24 -17.85 1.33
CA MET A 475 9.68 -16.62 2.00
C MET A 475 11.16 -16.74 2.42
N ILE A 476 11.98 -15.73 2.13
CA ILE A 476 13.42 -15.69 2.42
C ILE A 476 13.63 -15.67 3.94
N SER A 477 12.82 -14.89 4.65
CA SER A 477 12.77 -14.86 6.12
C SER A 477 12.60 -16.25 6.74
N LYS A 478 11.65 -17.04 6.25
CA LYS A 478 11.40 -18.43 6.73
C LYS A 478 12.50 -19.40 6.31
N LEU A 479 13.05 -19.23 5.11
CA LEU A 479 14.20 -20.04 4.67
C LEU A 479 15.39 -19.80 5.59
N ARG A 480 15.70 -18.54 5.93
CA ARG A 480 16.77 -18.20 6.86
C ARG A 480 16.61 -18.91 8.20
N GLU A 481 15.42 -18.91 8.79
CA GLU A 481 15.14 -19.63 10.04
C GLU A 481 15.40 -21.13 9.91
N THR A 482 15.04 -21.72 8.76
CA THR A 482 15.29 -23.15 8.49
C THR A 482 16.80 -23.47 8.44
N PHE A 483 17.62 -22.50 8.04
CA PHE A 483 19.07 -22.62 7.91
C PHE A 483 19.85 -21.86 8.99
N GLU A 484 19.25 -21.53 10.13
CA GLU A 484 19.83 -20.69 11.19
C GLU A 484 21.21 -21.19 11.66
N VAL A 485 21.40 -22.51 11.74
CA VAL A 485 22.69 -23.13 12.12
C VAL A 485 23.80 -22.92 11.07
N LYS A 486 23.44 -22.65 9.81
CA LYS A 486 24.34 -22.41 8.67
C LYS A 486 24.14 -21.01 8.06
N GLU A 487 23.68 -20.02 8.83
CA GLU A 487 23.19 -18.75 8.32
C GLU A 487 24.15 -18.01 7.37
N LYS A 488 25.45 -17.94 7.72
CA LYS A 488 26.47 -17.32 6.86
C LYS A 488 26.63 -18.03 5.51
N SER A 489 26.66 -19.37 5.54
CA SER A 489 26.76 -20.20 4.33
C SER A 489 25.48 -20.13 3.51
N PHE A 490 24.31 -20.09 4.16
CA PHE A 490 23.02 -19.90 3.51
C PHE A 490 22.97 -18.55 2.79
N LYS A 491 23.30 -17.44 3.46
CA LYS A 491 23.33 -16.09 2.89
C LYS A 491 24.22 -16.02 1.64
N LYS A 492 25.46 -16.53 1.74
CA LYS A 492 26.41 -16.58 0.61
C LYS A 492 25.83 -17.38 -0.56
N THR A 493 25.34 -18.58 -0.29
CA THR A 493 24.82 -19.50 -1.33
C THR A 493 23.56 -18.92 -1.97
N PHE A 494 22.62 -18.41 -1.18
CA PHE A 494 21.38 -17.79 -1.66
C PHE A 494 21.65 -16.59 -2.58
N ASN A 495 22.55 -15.69 -2.17
CA ASN A 495 22.94 -14.54 -2.99
C ASN A 495 23.69 -14.98 -4.28
N ALA A 496 24.42 -16.09 -4.26
CA ALA A 496 25.04 -16.65 -5.45
C ALA A 496 23.99 -17.24 -6.41
N LEU A 497 23.02 -18.01 -5.90
CA LEU A 497 21.94 -18.62 -6.69
C LEU A 497 21.04 -17.56 -7.35
N THR A 498 20.80 -16.44 -6.68
CA THR A 498 20.07 -15.30 -7.25
C THR A 498 20.88 -14.59 -8.33
N LYS A 499 22.18 -14.32 -8.10
CA LYS A 499 23.08 -13.74 -9.12
C LYS A 499 23.25 -14.64 -10.36
N GLN A 500 23.21 -15.96 -10.17
CA GLN A 500 23.28 -16.95 -11.27
C GLN A 500 21.94 -17.11 -12.02
N GLY A 501 20.85 -16.51 -11.54
CA GLY A 501 19.54 -16.63 -12.16
C GLY A 501 18.82 -17.95 -11.88
N PHE A 502 19.26 -18.74 -10.90
CA PHE A 502 18.58 -19.98 -10.46
C PHE A 502 17.40 -19.69 -9.53
N ILE A 503 17.46 -18.56 -8.83
CA ILE A 503 16.39 -18.06 -7.96
C ILE A 503 16.07 -16.62 -8.38
N ILE A 504 14.79 -16.31 -8.50
CA ILE A 504 14.30 -14.94 -8.67
C ILE A 504 13.58 -14.53 -7.39
N CYS A 505 13.85 -13.31 -6.93
CA CYS A 505 13.21 -12.74 -5.75
C CYS A 505 12.25 -11.61 -6.12
N ASN A 506 11.15 -11.51 -5.38
CA ASN A 506 10.23 -10.38 -5.41
C ASN A 506 9.86 -10.04 -3.95
N GLY A 507 10.72 -9.25 -3.32
CA GLY A 507 10.65 -8.99 -1.90
C GLY A 507 11.18 -10.12 -1.06
N ASP A 508 10.50 -10.35 0.05
CA ASP A 508 10.72 -11.53 0.87
C ASP A 508 10.30 -12.83 0.15
N LYS A 509 9.67 -12.77 -1.03
CA LYS A 509 9.32 -13.95 -1.80
C LYS A 509 10.45 -14.34 -2.74
N SER A 510 10.65 -15.64 -2.89
CA SER A 510 11.62 -16.20 -3.81
C SER A 510 11.02 -17.38 -4.59
N PHE A 511 11.49 -17.57 -5.81
CA PHE A 511 11.00 -18.56 -6.77
C PHE A 511 12.18 -19.22 -7.47
N ILE A 512 12.11 -20.52 -7.70
CA ILE A 512 13.09 -21.23 -8.52
C ILE A 512 12.77 -21.05 -10.01
N THR A 513 13.81 -20.84 -10.82
CA THR A 513 13.70 -20.67 -12.28
C THR A 513 13.78 -22.01 -13.02
N ASP A 514 13.58 -21.96 -14.34
CA ASP A 514 13.77 -23.14 -15.19
C ASP A 514 15.23 -23.60 -15.13
N GLU A 515 16.17 -22.66 -15.17
CA GLU A 515 17.60 -22.91 -15.05
C GLU A 515 17.98 -23.54 -13.70
N GLY A 516 17.36 -23.06 -12.61
CA GLY A 516 17.57 -23.63 -11.28
C GLY A 516 17.07 -25.07 -11.14
N ILE A 517 15.97 -25.42 -11.83
CA ILE A 517 15.47 -26.80 -11.86
C ILE A 517 16.37 -27.69 -12.70
N GLU A 518 16.80 -27.21 -13.87
CA GLU A 518 17.72 -27.94 -14.72
C GLU A 518 19.03 -28.26 -13.98
N TYR A 519 19.57 -27.29 -13.23
CA TYR A 519 20.72 -27.51 -12.37
C TYR A 519 20.49 -28.62 -11.34
N LEU A 520 19.33 -28.61 -10.67
CA LEU A 520 18.97 -29.58 -9.63
C LEU A 520 18.70 -30.99 -10.18
N GLN A 521 18.26 -31.11 -11.43
CA GLN A 521 18.00 -32.40 -12.08
C GLN A 521 19.26 -33.02 -12.70
N ASN A 522 20.19 -32.18 -13.15
CA ASN A 522 21.40 -32.64 -13.84
C ASN A 522 22.60 -32.88 -12.89
N ASN A 523 22.53 -32.44 -11.63
CA ASN A 523 23.57 -32.64 -10.62
C ASN A 523 23.02 -33.37 -9.42
#